data_AF-A0A959DYR9-F1
#
_entry.id   AF-A0A959DYR9-F1
#
_cell.length_a   1.000
_cell.length_b   1.000
_cell.length_c   1.000
_cell.angle_alpha   90.00
_cell.angle_beta   90.00
_cell.angle_gamma   90.00
#
_symmetry.space_group_name_H-M   'P 1'
#
loop_
_entity.id
_entity.type
_entity.pdbx_description
1 polymer ?
#
loop_
_entity_poly.entity_id
_entity_poly.type
_entity_poly.pdbx_seq_one_letter_code
_entity_poly.pdbx_strand_id
1 'polypeptide(L)'
;MHKILLISSKFLLLFAFIGISTKCTVSNPDNIENPLFVNGTQLDYDVATSWNSVLNNLERYTANYKSPIAARSMAYINLAAYESIVQGMSDRYNSIASNYLGLTLPTIDAEKSYMWPIVMNSCYKYCVQKFYPTAPVNQQAEVTATYNRLLLKYSESASQEIIIRSTEFGRQMGEFFYNWSKEDAVGDKAYLNINNPSYTPPSGLGNWQ
;
A
#
# COMPACT_ATOMS: atom_id res chain seq x y z
N MET A 1 84.57 21.28 -47.94
CA MET A 1 83.83 22.50 -47.53
C MET A 1 82.39 22.11 -47.22
N HIS A 2 81.84 22.68 -46.14
CA HIS A 2 80.83 22.12 -45.24
C HIS A 2 79.54 21.53 -45.86
N LYS A 3 79.15 20.33 -45.39
CA LYS A 3 77.76 19.88 -45.36
C LYS A 3 77.34 19.74 -43.90
N ILE A 4 76.47 20.65 -43.47
CA ILE A 4 75.87 20.69 -42.13
C ILE A 4 74.75 19.66 -42.08
N LEU A 5 74.78 18.85 -41.03
CA LEU A 5 73.82 17.82 -40.68
C LEU A 5 72.94 18.36 -39.54
N LEU A 6 71.64 18.05 -39.60
CA LEU A 6 70.63 18.01 -38.52
C LEU A 6 70.16 19.33 -37.89
N ILE A 7 68.83 19.50 -37.83
CA ILE A 7 67.99 19.50 -36.61
C ILE A 7 66.52 19.62 -37.07
N SER A 8 65.72 18.54 -36.95
CA SER A 8 64.26 18.63 -37.05
C SER A 8 63.70 19.00 -35.68
N SER A 9 63.22 20.23 -35.54
CA SER A 9 62.58 20.71 -34.31
C SER A 9 61.19 20.08 -34.15
N LYS A 10 61.00 19.42 -33.01
CA LYS A 10 59.74 18.84 -32.55
C LYS A 10 58.75 19.97 -32.28
N PHE A 11 57.63 20.03 -33.01
CA PHE A 11 56.45 20.76 -32.56
C PHE A 11 55.45 19.77 -31.97
N LEU A 12 55.39 19.79 -30.64
CA LEU A 12 54.55 18.96 -29.79
C LEU A 12 53.16 19.62 -29.68
N LEU A 13 52.17 19.14 -30.42
CA LEU A 13 50.76 19.52 -30.23
C LEU A 13 50.08 18.46 -29.36
N LEU A 14 49.95 18.77 -28.06
CA LEU A 14 49.12 18.04 -27.11
C LEU A 14 47.64 18.24 -27.49
N PHE A 15 46.97 17.20 -27.96
CA PHE A 15 45.50 17.12 -27.94
C PHE A 15 45.06 16.69 -26.53
N ALA A 16 44.49 17.64 -25.77
CA ALA A 16 43.80 17.35 -24.53
C ALA A 16 42.46 16.67 -24.84
N PHE A 17 42.43 15.34 -24.80
CA PHE A 17 41.21 14.56 -24.82
C PHE A 17 40.53 14.69 -23.45
N ILE A 18 39.57 15.61 -23.32
CA ILE A 18 38.68 15.68 -22.17
C ILE A 18 37.74 14.48 -22.27
N GLY A 19 38.17 13.36 -21.68
CA GLY A 19 37.32 12.20 -21.46
C GLY A 19 36.25 12.55 -20.45
N ILE A 20 35.05 12.87 -20.93
CA ILE A 20 33.84 12.84 -20.12
C ILE A 20 33.59 11.37 -19.80
N SER A 21 34.15 10.91 -18.68
CA SER A 21 33.77 9.63 -18.10
C SER A 21 32.40 9.81 -17.47
N THR A 22 31.35 9.50 -18.24
CA THR A 22 30.08 9.07 -17.67
C THR A 22 30.36 7.81 -16.86
N LYS A 23 30.57 7.97 -15.56
CA LYS A 23 30.43 6.87 -14.61
C LYS A 23 28.96 6.45 -14.62
N CYS A 24 28.57 5.62 -15.58
CA CYS A 24 27.57 4.60 -15.28
C CYS A 24 28.24 3.67 -14.30
N THR A 25 28.01 3.89 -13.00
CA THR A 25 28.21 2.82 -12.03
C THR A 25 27.21 1.75 -12.40
N VAL A 26 27.69 0.67 -13.01
CA VAL A 26 27.01 -0.62 -12.93
C VAL A 26 26.75 -0.83 -11.44
N SER A 27 25.47 -0.89 -11.06
CA SER A 27 25.06 -1.33 -9.74
C SER A 27 25.64 -2.73 -9.55
N ASN A 28 26.72 -2.83 -8.78
CA ASN A 28 27.27 -4.12 -8.43
C ASN A 28 26.19 -4.86 -7.62
N PRO A 29 25.74 -6.06 -8.05
CA PRO A 29 24.59 -6.75 -7.46
C PRO A 29 24.96 -7.51 -6.17
N ASP A 30 25.94 -7.03 -5.41
CA ASP A 30 26.33 -7.64 -4.15
C ASP A 30 25.40 -7.15 -3.03
N ASN A 31 24.29 -7.89 -2.89
CA ASN A 31 23.55 -8.17 -1.67
C ASN A 31 23.69 -7.17 -0.51
N ILE A 32 22.69 -6.27 -0.40
CA ILE A 32 22.15 -5.94 0.92
C ILE A 32 20.72 -6.52 0.98
N GLU A 33 20.61 -7.84 1.02
CA GLU A 33 19.45 -8.47 1.65
C GLU A 33 19.71 -8.53 3.17
N ASN A 34 19.20 -7.54 3.88
CA ASN A 34 18.56 -7.72 5.19
C ASN A 34 17.86 -6.41 5.59
N PRO A 35 16.56 -6.47 5.92
CA PRO A 35 16.09 -7.36 7.00
C PRO A 35 15.18 -8.49 6.50
N LEU A 36 15.65 -9.73 6.72
CA LEU A 36 14.85 -10.89 7.13
C LEU A 36 13.74 -10.38 8.00
N PHE A 37 12.51 -10.39 7.46
CA PHE A 37 11.29 -9.97 8.13
C PHE A 37 11.57 -8.88 9.18
N VAL A 38 11.55 -7.57 8.83
CA VAL A 38 11.38 -6.55 9.89
C VAL A 38 10.18 -7.05 10.66
N ASN A 39 10.40 -7.55 11.87
CA ASN A 39 9.41 -8.43 12.48
C ASN A 39 8.13 -7.59 12.54
N GLY A 40 7.02 -8.05 11.94
CA GLY A 40 5.81 -7.25 11.89
C GLY A 40 5.30 -6.91 13.30
N THR A 41 5.75 -7.63 14.33
CA THR A 41 5.51 -7.32 15.74
C THR A 41 6.21 -6.04 16.23
N GLN A 42 7.19 -5.51 15.49
CA GLN A 42 7.82 -4.21 15.71
C GLN A 42 7.13 -3.08 14.92
N LEU A 43 6.06 -3.38 14.18
CA LEU A 43 5.24 -2.35 13.54
C LEU A 43 4.62 -1.47 14.63
N ASP A 44 4.96 -0.19 14.59
CA ASP A 44 4.31 0.82 15.43
C ASP A 44 2.84 1.00 15.01
N TYR A 45 1.99 1.40 15.96
CA TYR A 45 0.55 1.53 15.76
C TYR A 45 0.17 2.67 14.79
N ASP A 46 1.11 3.55 14.45
CA ASP A 46 0.93 4.77 13.64
C ASP A 46 0.17 4.53 12.33
N VAL A 47 0.50 3.49 11.56
CA VAL A 47 -0.20 3.21 10.29
C VAL A 47 -1.67 2.92 10.54
N ALA A 48 -1.97 2.00 11.47
CA ALA A 48 -3.33 1.61 11.79
C ALA A 48 -4.14 2.78 12.38
N THR A 49 -3.57 3.54 13.32
CA THR A 49 -4.28 4.69 13.92
C THR A 49 -4.48 5.84 12.94
N SER A 50 -3.49 6.10 12.08
CA SER A 50 -3.61 7.11 11.01
C SER A 50 -4.77 6.78 10.07
N TRP A 51 -4.84 5.54 9.59
CA TRP A 51 -5.92 5.13 8.68
C TRP A 51 -7.28 5.03 9.36
N ASN A 52 -7.35 4.61 10.63
CA ASN A 52 -8.62 4.60 11.36
C ASN A 52 -9.14 6.03 11.64
N SER A 53 -8.26 7.03 11.79
CA SER A 53 -8.68 8.44 11.78
C SER A 53 -9.32 8.84 10.45
N VAL A 54 -8.72 8.43 9.32
CA VAL A 54 -9.29 8.68 7.98
C VAL A 54 -10.64 7.97 7.82
N LEU A 55 -10.78 6.74 8.28
CA LEU A 55 -12.04 5.98 8.25
C LEU A 55 -13.16 6.69 9.04
N ASN A 56 -12.85 7.22 10.22
CA ASN A 56 -13.82 8.00 11.01
C ASN A 56 -14.29 9.26 10.26
N ASN A 57 -13.39 9.95 9.57
CA ASN A 57 -13.74 11.11 8.76
C ASN A 57 -14.56 10.71 7.53
N LEU A 58 -14.21 9.60 6.87
CA LEU A 58 -14.96 9.07 5.74
C LEU A 58 -16.39 8.68 6.14
N GLU A 59 -16.58 7.97 7.26
CA GLU A 59 -17.91 7.66 7.80
C GLU A 59 -18.71 8.94 8.04
N ARG A 60 -18.11 9.93 8.71
CA ARG A 60 -18.80 11.17 9.08
C ARG A 60 -19.31 11.95 7.88
N TYR A 61 -18.51 12.03 6.81
CA TYR A 61 -18.76 12.96 5.70
C TYR A 61 -19.22 12.31 4.41
N THR A 62 -19.13 10.98 4.27
CA THR A 62 -19.62 10.29 3.06
C THR A 62 -21.11 10.00 3.21
N ALA A 63 -21.91 10.58 2.30
CA ALA A 63 -23.34 10.32 2.27
C ALA A 63 -23.61 8.81 2.16
N ASN A 64 -24.65 8.33 2.85
CA ASN A 64 -25.10 6.94 2.87
C ASN A 64 -24.17 5.91 3.56
N TYR A 65 -23.09 6.35 4.23
CA TYR A 65 -22.19 5.46 4.98
C TYR A 65 -22.50 5.40 6.48
N LYS A 66 -23.75 5.56 6.90
CA LYS A 66 -24.11 5.50 8.33
C LYS A 66 -24.25 4.05 8.83
N SER A 67 -23.91 3.85 10.10
CA SER A 67 -24.26 2.69 10.92
C SER A 67 -23.85 1.32 10.29
N PRO A 68 -24.75 0.44 9.78
CA PRO A 68 -24.32 -0.90 9.34
C PRO A 68 -23.40 -0.85 8.10
N ILE A 69 -23.52 0.18 7.28
CA ILE A 69 -22.73 0.32 6.05
C ILE A 69 -21.29 0.68 6.38
N ALA A 70 -21.07 1.65 7.28
CA ALA A 70 -19.73 1.95 7.79
C ALA A 70 -19.14 0.76 8.52
N ALA A 71 -19.90 0.08 9.39
CA ALA A 71 -19.43 -1.08 10.12
C ALA A 71 -18.92 -2.19 9.17
N ARG A 72 -19.68 -2.49 8.11
CA ARG A 72 -19.27 -3.44 7.07
C ARG A 72 -17.97 -2.99 6.37
N SER A 73 -17.93 -1.75 5.90
CA SER A 73 -16.75 -1.24 5.20
C SER A 73 -15.51 -1.29 6.09
N MET A 74 -15.59 -0.79 7.33
CA MET A 74 -14.48 -0.80 8.27
C MET A 74 -14.05 -2.21 8.66
N ALA A 75 -14.98 -3.16 8.77
CA ALA A 75 -14.65 -4.56 9.06
C ALA A 75 -13.79 -5.17 7.95
N TYR A 76 -14.21 -5.08 6.69
CA TYR A 76 -13.41 -5.61 5.56
C TYR A 76 -12.09 -4.86 5.38
N ILE A 77 -12.07 -3.53 5.54
CA ILE A 77 -10.85 -2.72 5.41
C ILE A 77 -9.82 -3.11 6.48
N ASN A 78 -10.21 -3.20 7.75
CA ASN A 78 -9.29 -3.55 8.83
C ASN A 78 -8.90 -5.04 8.78
N LEU A 79 -9.80 -5.92 8.34
CA LEU A 79 -9.48 -7.33 8.07
C LEU A 79 -8.40 -7.45 6.99
N ALA A 80 -8.57 -6.76 5.86
CA ALA A 80 -7.58 -6.75 4.79
C ALA A 80 -6.23 -6.22 5.28
N ALA A 81 -6.24 -5.13 6.06
CA ALA A 81 -5.04 -4.56 6.63
C ALA A 81 -4.33 -5.54 7.59
N TYR A 82 -5.07 -6.22 8.47
CA TYR A 82 -4.53 -7.25 9.36
C TYR A 82 -3.90 -8.41 8.59
N GLU A 83 -4.64 -8.98 7.66
CA GLU A 83 -4.20 -10.13 6.85
C GLU A 83 -3.00 -9.75 5.96
N SER A 84 -2.90 -8.49 5.53
CA SER A 84 -1.77 -8.03 4.72
C SER A 84 -0.42 -8.08 5.44
N ILE A 85 -0.40 -8.05 6.77
CA ILE A 85 0.84 -8.07 7.56
C ILE A 85 1.00 -9.32 8.43
N VAL A 86 -0.04 -10.15 8.59
CA VAL A 86 0.00 -11.32 9.51
C VAL A 86 1.07 -12.34 9.11
N GLN A 87 1.37 -12.48 7.81
CA GLN A 87 2.44 -13.36 7.32
C GLN A 87 3.82 -12.95 7.88
N GLY A 88 4.02 -11.65 8.13
CA GLY A 88 5.21 -11.09 8.78
C GLY A 88 5.20 -11.10 10.31
N MET A 89 4.12 -11.60 10.92
CA MET A 89 3.91 -11.68 12.37
C MET A 89 3.53 -13.10 12.83
N SER A 90 3.83 -14.10 12.00
CA SER A 90 3.43 -15.49 12.19
C SER A 90 4.06 -16.16 13.41
N ASP A 91 5.05 -15.53 14.04
CA ASP A 91 5.63 -15.93 15.32
C ASP A 91 4.68 -15.70 16.50
N ARG A 92 3.70 -14.79 16.38
CA ARG A 92 2.77 -14.42 17.47
C ARG A 92 1.30 -14.36 17.07
N TYR A 93 1.00 -14.14 15.81
CA TYR A 93 -0.36 -13.90 15.32
C TYR A 93 -0.72 -14.87 14.19
N ASN A 94 -1.99 -15.24 14.14
CA ASN A 94 -2.51 -16.20 13.17
C ASN A 94 -3.46 -15.51 12.19
N SER A 95 -3.37 -15.90 10.92
CA SER A 95 -4.39 -15.50 9.94
C SER A 95 -5.77 -15.98 10.39
N ILE A 96 -6.73 -15.05 10.40
CA ILE A 96 -8.14 -15.35 10.65
C ILE A 96 -8.87 -15.78 9.38
N ALA A 97 -8.28 -15.57 8.20
CA ALA A 97 -8.78 -16.08 6.93
C ALA A 97 -8.92 -17.61 6.91
N SER A 98 -8.10 -18.31 7.70
CA SER A 98 -8.18 -19.77 7.88
C SER A 98 -9.52 -20.28 8.43
N ASN A 99 -10.29 -19.41 9.09
CA ASN A 99 -11.63 -19.75 9.58
C ASN A 99 -12.71 -19.75 8.49
N TYR A 100 -12.38 -19.28 7.28
CA TYR A 100 -13.31 -19.20 6.16
C TYR A 100 -12.91 -20.21 5.08
N LEU A 101 -13.80 -21.17 4.83
CA LEU A 101 -13.56 -22.25 3.88
C LEU A 101 -13.36 -21.70 2.46
N GLY A 102 -12.27 -22.10 1.81
CA GLY A 102 -12.01 -21.78 0.41
C GLY A 102 -11.27 -20.46 0.15
N LEU A 103 -10.86 -19.72 1.19
CA LEU A 103 -10.01 -18.54 1.02
C LEU A 103 -8.53 -18.93 0.83
N THR A 104 -8.02 -18.70 -0.38
CA THR A 104 -6.58 -18.79 -0.67
C THR A 104 -6.02 -17.37 -0.84
N LEU A 105 -5.28 -16.90 0.17
CA LEU A 105 -4.73 -15.55 0.18
C LEU A 105 -3.49 -15.41 -0.72
N PRO A 106 -3.22 -14.20 -1.25
CA PRO A 106 -1.91 -13.85 -1.78
C PRO A 106 -0.81 -14.13 -0.74
N THR A 107 0.25 -14.81 -1.14
CA THR A 107 1.38 -15.15 -0.27
C THR A 107 2.60 -14.32 -0.61
N ILE A 108 3.42 -14.02 0.40
CA ILE A 108 4.74 -13.45 0.16
C ILE A 108 5.67 -14.44 -0.54
N ASP A 109 6.67 -13.89 -1.22
CA ASP A 109 7.88 -14.63 -1.57
C ASP A 109 8.78 -14.73 -0.33
N ALA A 110 9.01 -15.95 0.15
CA ALA A 110 9.79 -16.22 1.37
C ALA A 110 11.28 -15.87 1.24
N GLU A 111 11.79 -15.74 0.01
CA GLU A 111 13.18 -15.36 -0.26
C GLU A 111 13.35 -13.84 -0.37
N LYS A 112 12.27 -13.05 -0.13
CA LYS A 112 12.27 -11.61 -0.38
C LYS A 112 11.84 -10.80 0.84
N SER A 113 12.47 -9.64 1.05
CA SER A 113 12.26 -8.77 2.23
C SER A 113 11.14 -7.74 2.02
N TYR A 114 10.14 -7.65 2.88
CA TYR A 114 9.02 -6.70 2.76
C TYR A 114 9.06 -5.63 3.86
N MET A 115 8.54 -4.44 3.55
CA MET A 115 8.27 -3.40 4.54
C MET A 115 6.79 -3.40 4.92
N TRP A 116 6.46 -4.04 6.03
CA TRP A 116 5.08 -4.15 6.52
C TRP A 116 4.32 -2.83 6.70
N PRO A 117 4.93 -1.71 7.16
CA PRO A 117 4.24 -0.43 7.18
C PRO A 117 3.75 0.02 5.79
N ILE A 118 4.57 -0.21 4.75
CA ILE A 118 4.23 0.12 3.35
C ILE A 118 3.17 -0.82 2.82
N VAL A 119 3.27 -2.12 3.12
CA VAL A 119 2.25 -3.13 2.78
C VAL A 119 0.89 -2.71 3.34
N MET A 120 0.80 -2.46 4.65
CA MET A 120 -0.43 -2.08 5.32
C MET A 120 -0.99 -0.75 4.80
N ASN A 121 -0.12 0.25 4.60
CA ASN A 121 -0.50 1.55 4.04
C ASN A 121 -1.09 1.45 2.62
N SER A 122 -0.49 0.62 1.76
CA SER A 122 -0.98 0.36 0.41
C SER A 122 -2.31 -0.40 0.41
N CYS A 123 -2.44 -1.41 1.29
CA CYS A 123 -3.69 -2.14 1.48
C CYS A 123 -4.83 -1.21 1.90
N TYR A 124 -4.63 -0.37 2.92
CA TYR A 124 -5.63 0.61 3.35
C TYR A 124 -6.01 1.55 2.22
N LYS A 125 -5.04 2.13 1.50
CA LYS A 125 -5.35 3.03 0.38
C LYS A 125 -6.26 2.35 -0.65
N TYR A 126 -5.90 1.14 -1.08
CA TYR A 126 -6.71 0.40 -2.05
C TYR A 126 -8.12 0.17 -1.51
N CYS A 127 -8.24 -0.41 -0.31
CA CYS A 127 -9.54 -0.74 0.25
C CYS A 127 -10.39 0.52 0.45
N VAL A 128 -9.85 1.59 1.02
CA VAL A 128 -10.59 2.84 1.25
C VAL A 128 -11.11 3.43 -0.06
N GLN A 129 -10.30 3.46 -1.12
CA GLN A 129 -10.75 3.97 -2.43
C GLN A 129 -11.88 3.12 -3.03
N LYS A 130 -11.90 1.81 -2.75
CA LYS A 130 -12.94 0.91 -3.26
C LYS A 130 -14.21 0.88 -2.40
N PHE A 131 -14.06 0.92 -1.09
CA PHE A 131 -15.17 0.88 -0.13
C PHE A 131 -15.81 2.25 0.10
N TYR A 132 -15.17 3.37 -0.29
CA TYR A 132 -15.76 4.72 -0.24
C TYR A 132 -15.67 5.43 -1.61
N PRO A 133 -16.27 4.87 -2.68
CA PRO A 133 -16.15 5.42 -4.03
C PRO A 133 -16.86 6.78 -4.20
N THR A 134 -17.74 7.15 -3.26
CA THR A 134 -18.49 8.41 -3.25
C THR A 134 -17.98 9.39 -2.19
N ALA A 135 -16.79 9.16 -1.62
CA ALA A 135 -16.19 10.07 -0.64
C ALA A 135 -16.09 11.50 -1.22
N PRO A 136 -16.39 12.55 -0.44
CA PRO A 136 -16.21 13.92 -0.93
C PRO A 136 -14.75 14.26 -1.17
N VAL A 137 -14.49 15.30 -1.97
CA VAL A 137 -13.14 15.70 -2.42
C VAL A 137 -12.17 15.90 -1.25
N ASN A 138 -12.62 16.53 -0.16
CA ASN A 138 -11.77 16.78 1.01
C ASN A 138 -11.31 15.46 1.67
N GLN A 139 -12.18 14.46 1.78
CA GLN A 139 -11.84 13.16 2.33
C GLN A 139 -10.97 12.36 1.36
N GLN A 140 -11.19 12.45 0.05
CA GLN A 140 -10.27 11.85 -0.93
C GLN A 140 -8.86 12.47 -0.88
N ALA A 141 -8.77 13.77 -0.63
CA ALA A 141 -7.50 14.44 -0.40
C ALA A 141 -6.81 13.94 0.89
N GLU A 142 -7.57 13.73 1.97
CA GLU A 142 -7.07 13.15 3.23
C GLU A 142 -6.52 11.73 3.03
N VAL A 143 -7.21 10.89 2.25
CA VAL A 143 -6.74 9.54 1.85
C VAL A 143 -5.40 9.63 1.13
N THR A 144 -5.29 10.54 0.16
CA THR A 144 -4.06 10.72 -0.64
C THR A 144 -2.92 11.25 0.22
N ALA A 145 -3.19 12.25 1.06
CA ALA A 145 -2.21 12.86 1.96
C ALA A 145 -1.68 11.85 2.99
N THR A 146 -2.56 11.06 3.59
CA THR A 146 -2.20 10.02 4.57
C THR A 146 -1.32 8.96 3.93
N TYR A 147 -1.71 8.45 2.76
CA TYR A 147 -0.89 7.48 2.03
C TYR A 147 0.51 8.03 1.73
N ASN A 148 0.60 9.23 1.16
CA ASN A 148 1.87 9.83 0.75
C ASN A 148 2.78 10.10 1.96
N ARG A 149 2.21 10.61 3.07
CA ARG A 149 2.96 10.87 4.31
C ARG A 149 3.55 9.58 4.88
N LEU A 150 2.74 8.52 5.00
CA LEU A 150 3.20 7.24 5.54
C LEU A 150 4.19 6.56 4.59
N LEU A 151 3.94 6.61 3.28
CA LEU A 151 4.87 6.07 2.29
C LEU A 151 6.23 6.77 2.40
N LEU A 152 6.26 8.10 2.43
CA LEU A 152 7.50 8.87 2.58
C LEU A 152 8.24 8.48 3.87
N LYS A 153 7.54 8.52 5.01
CA LYS A 153 8.10 8.18 6.34
C LYS A 153 8.79 6.81 6.34
N TYR A 154 8.15 5.79 5.79
CA TYR A 154 8.67 4.43 5.85
C TYR A 154 9.61 4.08 4.69
N SER A 155 9.67 4.88 3.63
CA SER A 155 10.56 4.64 2.48
C SER A 155 12.00 5.10 2.72
N GLU A 156 12.27 5.95 3.72
CA GLU A 156 13.60 6.54 3.97
C GLU A 156 14.72 5.51 4.16
N SER A 157 14.39 4.29 4.61
CA SER A 157 15.35 3.24 4.94
C SER A 157 15.31 2.02 4.01
N ALA A 158 14.53 2.08 2.93
CA ALA A 158 14.34 0.93 2.02
C ALA A 158 14.79 1.20 0.59
N SER A 159 15.23 0.12 -0.07
CA SER A 159 15.51 0.17 -1.50
C SER A 159 14.21 0.33 -2.31
N GLN A 160 14.33 0.93 -3.49
CA GLN A 160 13.19 1.13 -4.39
C GLN A 160 12.46 -0.19 -4.73
N GLU A 161 13.21 -1.28 -4.85
CA GLU A 161 12.64 -2.61 -5.11
C GLU A 161 11.76 -3.10 -3.94
N ILE A 162 12.23 -2.94 -2.70
CA ILE A 162 11.44 -3.29 -1.51
C ILE A 162 10.19 -2.43 -1.43
N ILE A 163 10.28 -1.13 -1.70
CA ILE A 163 9.14 -0.20 -1.69
C ILE A 163 8.09 -0.63 -2.71
N ILE A 164 8.49 -0.90 -3.96
CA ILE A 164 7.59 -1.33 -5.03
C ILE A 164 6.90 -2.64 -4.68
N ARG A 165 7.66 -3.65 -4.26
CA ARG A 165 7.13 -4.97 -3.93
C ARG A 165 6.21 -4.93 -2.71
N SER A 166 6.54 -4.15 -1.69
CA SER A 166 5.69 -3.95 -0.51
C SER A 166 4.38 -3.24 -0.88
N THR A 167 4.46 -2.22 -1.73
CA THR A 167 3.27 -1.49 -2.22
C THR A 167 2.37 -2.42 -3.01
N GLU A 168 2.94 -3.22 -3.91
CA GLU A 168 2.19 -4.14 -4.76
C GLU A 168 1.54 -5.26 -3.96
N PHE A 169 2.26 -5.88 -3.01
CA PHE A 169 1.69 -6.90 -2.15
C PHE A 169 0.52 -6.37 -1.30
N GLY A 170 0.67 -5.18 -0.72
CA GLY A 170 -0.43 -4.52 0.01
C GLY A 170 -1.64 -4.26 -0.89
N ARG A 171 -1.41 -3.82 -2.13
CA ARG A 171 -2.47 -3.61 -3.13
C ARG A 171 -3.19 -4.92 -3.47
N GLN A 172 -2.46 -6.02 -3.67
CA GLN A 172 -3.03 -7.33 -3.96
C GLN A 172 -3.89 -7.85 -2.81
N MET A 173 -3.45 -7.67 -1.57
CA MET A 173 -4.24 -8.02 -0.39
C MET A 173 -5.52 -7.20 -0.31
N GLY A 174 -5.44 -5.89 -0.52
CA GLY A 174 -6.63 -5.03 -0.54
C GLY A 174 -7.62 -5.39 -1.66
N GLU A 175 -7.09 -5.73 -2.83
CA GLU A 175 -7.87 -6.21 -3.98
C GLU A 175 -8.55 -7.54 -3.72
N PHE A 176 -7.84 -8.48 -3.13
CA PHE A 176 -8.38 -9.78 -2.76
C PHE A 176 -9.58 -9.63 -1.82
N PHE A 177 -9.42 -8.90 -0.70
CA PHE A 177 -10.50 -8.73 0.27
C PHE A 177 -11.66 -7.88 -0.24
N TYR A 178 -11.40 -6.86 -1.06
CA TYR A 178 -12.48 -6.15 -1.74
C TYR A 178 -13.25 -7.09 -2.68
N ASN A 179 -12.55 -7.94 -3.42
CA ASN A 179 -13.18 -8.91 -4.32
C ASN A 179 -14.03 -9.93 -3.56
N TRP A 180 -13.48 -10.51 -2.50
CA TRP A 180 -14.21 -11.43 -1.63
C TRP A 180 -15.42 -10.75 -0.99
N SER A 181 -15.32 -9.48 -0.59
CA SER A 181 -16.45 -8.76 0.01
C SER A 181 -17.68 -8.66 -0.92
N LYS A 182 -17.50 -8.75 -2.25
CA LYS A 182 -18.64 -8.73 -3.20
C LYS A 182 -19.49 -10.00 -3.15
N GLU A 183 -18.99 -11.08 -2.54
CA GLU A 183 -19.77 -12.31 -2.34
C GLU A 183 -20.86 -12.13 -1.26
N ASP A 184 -20.71 -11.14 -0.37
CA ASP A 184 -21.79 -10.65 0.48
C ASP A 184 -22.78 -9.83 -0.35
N ALA A 185 -23.68 -10.55 -1.03
CA ALA A 185 -24.64 -9.98 -1.98
C ALA A 185 -25.61 -8.96 -1.38
N VAL A 186 -25.86 -9.02 -0.06
CA VAL A 186 -26.74 -8.07 0.63
C VAL A 186 -25.97 -6.81 1.01
N GLY A 187 -24.73 -6.95 1.49
CA GLY A 187 -23.91 -5.83 1.92
C GLY A 187 -23.17 -5.12 0.79
N ASP A 188 -22.89 -5.80 -0.34
CA ASP A 188 -22.21 -5.18 -1.47
C ASP A 188 -23.01 -4.00 -2.00
N LYS A 189 -22.36 -2.84 -2.07
CA LYS A 189 -22.96 -1.57 -2.48
C LYS A 189 -24.25 -1.18 -1.74
N ALA A 190 -24.46 -1.64 -0.51
CA ALA A 190 -25.61 -1.26 0.30
C ALA A 190 -25.75 0.26 0.49
N TYR A 191 -24.66 1.04 0.34
CA TYR A 191 -24.66 2.50 0.30
C TYR A 191 -25.50 3.12 -0.85
N LEU A 192 -25.83 2.35 -1.89
CA LEU A 192 -26.74 2.77 -2.96
C LEU A 192 -28.21 2.61 -2.58
N ASN A 193 -28.52 1.71 -1.63
CA ASN A 193 -29.88 1.29 -1.28
C ASN A 193 -30.06 1.27 0.25
N ILE A 194 -29.80 2.40 0.91
CA ILE A 194 -29.83 2.50 2.38
C ILE A 194 -31.21 2.19 2.99
N ASN A 195 -32.28 2.41 2.22
CA ASN A 195 -33.65 2.12 2.59
C ASN A 195 -34.25 1.24 1.50
N ASN A 196 -34.99 0.21 1.89
CA ASN A 196 -35.81 -0.55 0.95
C ASN A 196 -37.10 0.26 0.68
N PRO A 197 -37.32 0.80 -0.54
CA PRO A 197 -38.52 1.58 -0.84
C PRO A 197 -39.81 0.75 -0.77
N SER A 198 -39.70 -0.59 -0.82
CA SER A 198 -40.82 -1.52 -0.71
C SER A 198 -41.11 -1.95 0.73
N TYR A 199 -40.30 -1.54 1.70
CA TYR A 199 -40.57 -1.85 3.11
C TYR A 199 -41.74 -1.00 3.62
N THR A 200 -42.78 -1.67 4.11
CA THR A 200 -43.92 -1.01 4.76
C THR A 200 -43.83 -1.30 6.26
N PRO A 201 -43.63 -0.29 7.13
CA PRO A 201 -43.56 -0.51 8.56
C PRO A 201 -44.90 -1.06 9.09
N PRO A 202 -44.89 -1.97 10.07
CA PRO A 202 -46.11 -2.53 10.63
C PRO A 202 -46.92 -1.45 11.37
N SER A 203 -48.25 -1.46 11.20
CA SER A 203 -49.17 -0.51 11.86
C SER A 203 -49.74 -1.09 13.15
N GLY A 204 -50.06 -0.24 14.14
CA GLY A 204 -50.65 -0.65 15.42
C GLY A 204 -49.86 -0.18 16.65
N LEU A 205 -50.47 -0.31 17.84
CA LEU A 205 -49.86 0.09 19.10
C LEU A 205 -48.64 -0.78 19.41
N GLY A 206 -47.50 -0.14 19.69
CA GLY A 206 -46.25 -0.82 20.02
C GLY A 206 -45.38 -1.23 18.81
N ASN A 207 -45.84 -0.98 17.58
CA ASN A 207 -45.04 -1.21 16.38
C ASN A 207 -44.11 -0.04 16.08
N TRP A 208 -42.94 -0.35 15.50
CA TRP A 208 -41.97 0.65 15.04
C TRP A 208 -42.55 1.46 13.87
N GLN A 209 -42.49 2.78 13.95
CA GLN A 209 -43.00 3.74 12.97
C GLN A 209 -41.90 4.62 12.42
#